data_AF-A0A3B8VMX9-F1
#
_entry.id   AF-A0A3B8VMX9-F1
#
_cell.length_a   1.000
_cell.length_b   1.000
_cell.length_c   1.000
_cell.angle_alpha   90.00
_cell.angle_beta   90.00
_cell.angle_gamma   90.00
#
_symmetry.space_group_name_H-M   'P 1'
#
loop_
_entity.id
_entity.type
_entity.pdbx_description
1 polymer ?
#
loop_
_entity_poly.entity_id
_entity_poly.type
_entity_poly.pdbx_seq_one_letter_code
_entity_poly.pdbx_strand_id
1 'polypeptide(L)'
;MFSGWLTTIVFLPLAGAIIIALFVRGDKNVRWFAGIISLAELVLSIAVFAQYDLGAGADQFQLVDKIEDWIPVESFKVQYFLAIDGL
;
A
#
# COMPACT_ATOMS: atom_id res chain seq x y z
N MET A 1 15.53 1.95 -2.74
CA MET A 1 15.45 0.72 -1.93
C MET A 1 13.98 0.46 -1.68
N PHE A 2 13.48 -0.75 -1.88
CA PHE A 2 12.06 -1.07 -1.69
C PHE A 2 11.73 -1.04 -0.20
N SER A 3 10.84 -0.12 0.22
CA SER A 3 10.48 0.07 1.62
C SER A 3 9.27 -0.75 2.04
N GLY A 4 8.37 -1.02 1.09
CA GLY A 4 7.14 -1.78 1.25
C GLY A 4 5.99 -0.99 1.87
N TRP A 5 6.18 0.28 2.25
CA TRP A 5 5.13 1.08 2.91
C TRP A 5 3.90 1.26 2.05
N LEU A 6 4.08 1.78 0.83
CA LEU A 6 2.98 2.06 -0.09
C LEU A 6 2.36 0.76 -0.60
N THR A 7 3.18 -0.24 -0.89
CA THR A 7 2.72 -1.58 -1.27
C THR A 7 1.83 -2.17 -0.19
N THR A 8 2.23 -2.06 1.09
CA THR A 8 1.41 -2.55 2.20
C THR A 8 0.07 -1.81 2.28
N ILE A 9 0.06 -0.48 2.15
CA ILE A 9 -1.19 0.29 2.15
C ILE A 9 -2.14 -0.16 1.05
N VAL A 10 -1.64 -0.34 -0.18
CA VAL A 10 -2.47 -0.74 -1.33
C VAL A 10 -2.99 -2.16 -1.20
N PHE A 11 -2.19 -3.09 -0.67
CA PHE A 11 -2.55 -4.52 -0.63
C PHE A 11 -3.17 -5.00 0.68
N LEU A 12 -3.07 -4.25 1.78
CA LEU A 12 -3.64 -4.63 3.07
C LEU A 12 -5.17 -4.80 3.03
N PRO A 13 -5.96 -3.91 2.42
CA PRO A 13 -7.41 -4.10 2.28
C PRO A 13 -7.75 -5.37 1.48
N LEU A 14 -6.98 -5.64 0.40
CA LEU A 14 -7.17 -6.84 -0.41
C LEU A 14 -6.86 -8.12 0.38
N ALA A 15 -5.75 -8.14 1.12
CA ALA A 15 -5.39 -9.26 1.99
C ALA A 15 -6.48 -9.50 3.05
N GLY A 16 -6.98 -8.44 3.68
CA GLY A 16 -8.10 -8.50 4.61
C GLY A 16 -9.37 -9.07 4.00
N ALA A 17 -9.71 -8.65 2.77
CA ALA A 17 -10.87 -9.16 2.04
C ALA A 17 -10.73 -10.65 1.70
N ILE A 18 -9.54 -11.12 1.30
CA ILE A 18 -9.27 -12.54 1.05
C ILE A 18 -9.43 -13.36 2.34
N ILE A 19 -8.92 -12.86 3.47
CA ILE A 19 -9.07 -13.53 4.78
C ILE A 19 -10.54 -13.62 5.17
N ILE A 20 -11.30 -12.54 4.98
CA ILE A 20 -12.76 -12.53 5.21
C ILE A 20 -13.43 -13.61 4.37
N ALA A 21 -13.15 -13.62 3.05
CA ALA A 21 -13.79 -14.53 2.11
C ALA A 21 -13.55 -16.01 2.43
N LEU A 22 -12.35 -16.35 2.91
CA LEU A 22 -11.95 -17.73 3.16
C LEU A 22 -12.27 -18.22 4.58
N PHE A 23 -12.15 -17.35 5.59
CA PHE A 23 -12.09 -17.79 7.00
C PHE A 23 -13.10 -17.13 7.92
N VAL A 24 -13.55 -15.89 7.66
CA VAL A 24 -14.42 -15.16 8.61
C VAL A 24 -15.88 -15.40 8.26
N ARG A 25 -16.66 -15.85 9.25
CA ARG A 25 -18.09 -16.10 9.09
C ARG A 25 -18.95 -15.31 10.06
N GLY A 26 -20.15 -14.97 9.60
CA GLY A 26 -21.15 -14.21 10.33
C GLY A 26 -20.96 -12.70 10.20
N ASP A 27 -22.05 -11.99 9.93
CA ASP A 27 -22.06 -10.57 9.59
C ASP A 27 -21.35 -9.69 10.63
N LYS A 28 -21.56 -9.98 11.91
CA LYS A 28 -20.91 -9.23 13.00
C LYS A 28 -19.39 -9.36 12.94
N ASN A 29 -18.87 -10.57 12.74
CA ASN A 29 -17.43 -10.82 12.71
C ASN A 29 -16.78 -10.22 11.47
N VAL A 30 -17.45 -10.32 10.32
CA VAL A 30 -17.00 -9.70 9.07
C VAL A 30 -16.89 -8.18 9.24
N ARG A 31 -17.91 -7.53 9.82
CA ARG A 31 -17.90 -6.07 10.05
C ARG A 31 -16.78 -5.63 10.99
N TRP A 32 -16.56 -6.35 12.10
CA TRP A 32 -15.47 -6.04 13.02
C TRP A 32 -14.10 -6.25 12.38
N PHE A 33 -13.90 -7.36 11.66
CA PHE A 33 -12.64 -7.65 11.00
C PHE A 33 -12.31 -6.62 9.91
N ALA A 34 -13.29 -6.31 9.05
CA ALA A 34 -13.14 -5.27 8.04
C ALA A 34 -12.81 -3.91 8.67
N GLY A 35 -13.49 -3.55 9.77
CA GLY A 35 -13.20 -2.32 10.51
C GLY A 35 -11.78 -2.27 11.08
N ILE A 36 -11.26 -3.38 11.59
CA ILE A 36 -9.87 -3.47 12.08
C ILE A 36 -8.88 -3.27 10.92
N ILE A 37 -9.11 -3.91 9.77
CA ILE A 37 -8.26 -3.77 8.58
C ILE A 37 -8.25 -2.31 8.09
N SER A 38 -9.43 -1.67 7.99
CA SER A 38 -9.53 -0.25 7.61
C SER A 38 -8.88 0.68 8.62
N LEU A 39 -8.95 0.37 9.92
CA LEU A 39 -8.26 1.16 10.95
C LEU A 39 -6.74 1.02 10.81
N ALA A 40 -6.23 -0.19 10.57
CA ALA A 40 -4.82 -0.42 10.33
C ALA A 40 -4.32 0.30 9.07
N GLU A 41 -5.10 0.26 7.98
CA GLU A 41 -4.83 1.04 6.76
C GLU A 41 -4.75 2.54 7.05
N LEU A 42 -5.71 3.09 7.79
CA LEU A 42 -5.73 4.51 8.17
C LEU A 42 -4.47 4.90 8.95
N VAL A 43 -4.05 4.08 9.92
CA VAL A 43 -2.84 4.34 10.71
C VAL A 43 -1.59 4.33 9.82
N LEU A 44 -1.47 3.38 8.89
CA LEU A 44 -0.36 3.34 7.93
C LEU A 44 -0.36 4.58 7.01
N SER A 45 -1.53 4.97 6.50
CA SER A 45 -1.68 6.16 5.67
C SER A 45 -1.30 7.43 6.42
N ILE A 46 -1.66 7.56 7.70
CA ILE A 46 -1.22 8.68 8.55
C ILE A 46 0.30 8.66 8.74
N ALA A 47 0.90 7.48 8.96
CA ALA A 47 2.35 7.37 9.11
C ALA A 47 3.12 7.73 7.84
N VAL A 48 2.58 7.39 6.66
CA VAL A 48 3.11 7.80 5.36
C VAL A 48 2.95 9.30 5.15
N PHE A 49 1.78 9.85 5.45
CA PHE A 49 1.52 11.29 5.37
C PHE A 49 2.48 12.09 6.27
N ALA A 50 2.72 11.63 7.50
CA ALA A 50 3.63 12.29 8.43
C ALA A 50 5.12 12.21 8.03
N GLN A 51 5.49 11.27 7.16
CA GLN A 51 6.85 11.12 6.64
C GLN A 51 7.10 11.93 5.36
N TYR A 52 6.07 12.44 4.70
CA TYR A 52 6.21 13.19 3.46
C TYR A 52 6.91 14.54 3.71
N ASP A 53 7.95 14.83 2.94
CA ASP A 53 8.73 16.07 3.04
C ASP A 53 8.13 17.15 2.12
N LEU A 54 7.77 18.30 2.71
CA LEU A 54 7.24 19.48 2.02
C LEU A 54 8.31 20.55 1.79
N GLY A 55 9.59 20.25 2.04
CA GLY A 55 10.70 21.15 1.86
C GLY A 55 10.88 21.62 0.41
N ALA A 56 11.40 22.84 0.24
CA ALA A 56 11.58 23.47 -1.08
C ALA A 56 12.56 22.73 -2.04
N GLY A 57 13.27 21.70 -1.55
CA GLY A 57 14.14 20.83 -2.34
C GLY A 57 13.76 19.35 -2.24
N ALA A 58 12.59 19.03 -1.67
CA ALA A 58 12.12 17.66 -1.57
C ALA A 58 11.76 17.11 -2.95
N ASP A 59 11.99 15.81 -3.15
CA ASP A 59 11.62 15.13 -4.39
C ASP A 59 10.10 15.18 -4.58
N GLN A 60 9.64 15.38 -5.82
CA GLN A 60 8.21 15.36 -6.13
C GLN A 60 7.59 13.99 -5.78
N PHE A 61 8.26 12.89 -6.15
CA PHE A 61 7.78 11.54 -5.87
C PHE A 61 8.57 10.95 -4.71
N GLN A 62 7.89 10.66 -3.60
CA GLN A 62 8.50 10.18 -2.37
C GLN A 62 7.97 8.80 -1.98
N LEU A 63 8.66 8.18 -0.99
CA LEU A 63 8.32 6.86 -0.45
C LEU A 63 8.19 5.78 -1.54
N VAL A 64 9.15 5.77 -2.47
CA VAL A 64 9.12 4.95 -3.68
C VAL A 64 9.32 3.46 -3.37
N ASP A 65 8.33 2.66 -3.75
CA ASP A 65 8.40 1.20 -3.81
C ASP A 65 8.58 0.78 -5.28
N LYS A 66 9.77 0.26 -5.61
CA LYS A 66 10.14 -0.12 -6.98
C LYS A 66 10.62 -1.57 -7.09
N ILE A 67 10.14 -2.28 -8.10
CA ILE A 67 10.65 -3.58 -8.58
C ILE A 67 10.93 -3.45 -10.09
N GLU A 68 12.21 -3.56 -10.46
CA GLU A 68 12.70 -3.29 -11.82
C GLU A 68 12.22 -4.35 -12.84
N ASP A 69 12.19 -5.62 -12.46
CA ASP A 69 11.84 -6.77 -13.30
C ASP A 69 10.49 -7.37 -12.90
N TRP A 70 9.44 -6.55 -12.88
CA TRP A 70 8.11 -7.00 -12.44
C TRP A 70 7.51 -8.05 -13.38
N ILE A 71 7.60 -7.82 -14.69
CA ILE A 71 7.28 -8.83 -15.71
C ILE A 71 8.51 -9.00 -16.60
N PRO A 72 9.18 -10.17 -16.55
CA PRO A 72 10.41 -10.41 -17.30
C PRO A 72 10.08 -10.72 -18.77
N VAL A 73 9.81 -9.67 -19.55
CA VAL A 73 9.61 -9.75 -21.00
C VAL A 73 10.77 -9.05 -21.70
N GLU A 74 11.55 -9.75 -22.52
CA GLU A 74 12.76 -9.17 -23.13
C GLU A 74 12.48 -7.94 -24.01
N SER A 75 11.26 -7.83 -24.56
CA SER A 75 10.88 -6.72 -25.43
C SER A 75 10.46 -5.45 -24.69
N PHE A 76 10.17 -5.50 -23.38
CA PHE A 76 9.66 -4.35 -22.62
C PHE A 76 10.17 -4.31 -21.19
N LYS A 77 10.61 -3.13 -20.73
CA LYS A 77 10.95 -2.89 -19.34
C LYS A 77 9.67 -2.62 -18.54
N VAL A 78 9.08 -3.68 -17.99
CA VAL A 78 7.89 -3.57 -17.13
C VAL A 78 8.30 -3.53 -15.67
N GLN A 79 7.99 -2.42 -15.01
CA GLN A 79 8.40 -2.16 -13.63
C GLN A 79 7.17 -1.94 -12.77
N TYR A 80 7.22 -2.43 -11.54
CA TYR A 80 6.33 -1.95 -10.49
C TYR A 80 6.97 -0.72 -9.90
N PHE A 81 6.33 0.44 -10.07
CA PHE A 81 6.81 1.71 -9.55
C PHE A 81 5.65 2.41 -8.86
N LEU A 82 5.67 2.40 -7.53
CA LEU A 82 4.66 3.04 -6.70
C LEU A 82 5.32 4.13 -5.86
N ALA A 83 4.79 5.35 -5.93
CA ALA A 83 5.28 6.51 -5.20
C ALA A 83 4.11 7.46 -4.91
N ILE A 84 4.30 8.39 -3.98
CA ILE A 84 3.33 9.46 -3.69
C ILE A 84 3.87 10.82 -4.12
N ASP A 85 3.00 11.69 -4.63
CA ASP A 85 3.35 13.01 -5.18
C ASP A 85 2.87 14.21 -4.34
N GLY A 86 2.07 13.95 -3.31
CA GLY A 86 1.57 14.96 -2.37
C GLY A 86 0.35 15.77 -2.84
N LEU A 87 -0.30 15.39 -3.96
CA LEU A 87 -1.57 15.97 -4.43
C LEU A 87 -2.81 15.37 -3.74
#